data_AF-A0A7X9CHJ8-F1
#
_entry.id   AF-A0A7X9CHJ8-F1
#
_cell.length_a   1.000
_cell.length_b   1.000
_cell.length_c   1.000
_cell.angle_alpha   90.00
_cell.angle_beta   90.00
_cell.angle_gamma   90.00
#
_symmetry.space_group_name_H-M   'P 1'
#
loop_
_entity.id
_entity.type
_entity.pdbx_description
1 polymer ?
#
loop_
_entity_poly.entity_id
_entity_poly.type
_entity_poly.pdbx_seq_one_letter_code
_entity_poly.pdbx_strand_id
1 'polypeptide(L)'
;MKFNKKLKYISGGSSITLPLIEKGAIPKDINHFRVGEAAFFGVSPLYNEQFLNLHTDTFAFEANIIELEEKKIVPEGVLSDANIGHTADFDDHDASETTVKAILDVGILDVDKDDLVALDKEVRFVGITSDMMVVDIGKNRNVEGKKKYHVGDRIRFRTNYMAVARLLNSKFIDKRFI
;
A
#
# COMPACT_ATOMS: atom_id res chain seq x y z
N MET A 1 -18.37 -9.73 42.40
CA MET A 1 -18.62 -8.35 42.85
C MET A 1 -19.90 -7.85 42.17
N LYS A 2 -20.98 -7.60 42.91
CA LYS A 2 -22.19 -6.95 42.37
C LYS A 2 -22.36 -5.62 43.10
N PHE A 3 -21.97 -4.53 42.45
CA PHE A 3 -22.39 -3.20 42.87
C PHE A 3 -23.83 -3.00 42.37
N ASN A 4 -24.76 -2.64 43.25
CA ASN A 4 -26.18 -2.42 42.92
C ASN A 4 -26.38 -1.11 42.11
N LYS A 5 -25.70 -1.00 40.97
CA LYS A 5 -25.73 0.14 40.06
C LYS A 5 -26.07 -0.33 38.66
N LYS A 6 -27.00 0.37 38.01
CA LYS A 6 -27.29 0.17 36.58
C LYS A 6 -26.27 0.95 35.75
N LEU A 7 -25.51 0.25 34.92
CA LEU A 7 -24.61 0.88 33.95
C LEU A 7 -25.38 1.14 32.66
N LYS A 8 -25.42 2.40 32.22
CA LYS A 8 -26.05 2.80 30.95
C LYS A 8 -25.29 2.22 29.75
N TYR A 9 -23.96 2.28 29.81
CA TYR A 9 -23.07 1.80 28.77
C TYR A 9 -22.14 0.74 29.31
N ILE A 10 -22.03 -0.36 28.58
CA ILE A 10 -21.04 -1.40 28.75
C ILE A 10 -20.28 -1.41 27.43
N SER A 11 -19.10 -0.78 27.45
CA SER A 11 -18.29 -0.66 26.24
C SER A 11 -17.43 -1.88 26.05
N GLY A 12 -17.48 -2.44 24.86
CA GLY A 12 -16.71 -3.59 24.46
C GLY A 12 -16.67 -3.66 22.94
N GLY A 13 -15.53 -4.06 22.40
CA GLY A 13 -15.34 -4.17 20.95
C GLY A 13 -14.77 -2.92 20.28
N SER A 14 -14.11 -3.18 19.16
CA SER A 14 -13.49 -2.21 18.25
C SER A 14 -13.85 -2.56 16.80
N SER A 15 -13.18 -1.95 15.82
CA SER A 15 -13.28 -2.33 14.41
C SER A 15 -13.14 -3.85 14.19
N ILE A 16 -12.29 -4.55 14.97
CA ILE A 16 -12.09 -6.01 14.86
C ILE A 16 -13.35 -6.82 15.17
N THR A 17 -14.25 -6.27 15.99
CA THR A 17 -15.48 -6.97 16.42
C THR A 17 -16.65 -6.75 15.48
N LEU A 18 -16.54 -5.88 14.47
CA LEU A 18 -17.63 -5.58 13.55
C LEU A 18 -18.22 -6.84 12.86
N PRO A 19 -17.41 -7.80 12.35
CA PRO A 19 -17.98 -9.03 11.78
C PRO A 19 -18.66 -9.93 12.82
N LEU A 20 -18.27 -9.84 14.09
CA LEU A 20 -18.91 -10.60 15.18
C LEU A 20 -20.27 -10.00 15.54
N ILE A 21 -20.44 -8.68 15.41
CA ILE A 21 -21.73 -8.01 15.58
C ILE A 21 -22.70 -8.50 14.51
N GLU A 22 -22.26 -8.53 13.25
CA GLU A 22 -23.05 -9.04 12.12
C GLU A 22 -23.49 -10.50 12.35
N LYS A 23 -22.59 -11.33 12.88
CA LYS A 23 -22.86 -12.75 13.19
C LYS A 23 -23.65 -12.96 14.49
N GLY A 24 -24.00 -11.90 15.22
CA GLY A 24 -24.68 -12.01 16.52
C GLY A 24 -23.84 -12.69 17.62
N ALA A 25 -22.51 -12.72 17.47
CA ALA A 25 -21.58 -13.45 18.33
C ALA A 25 -21.01 -12.61 19.49
N ILE A 26 -21.50 -11.38 19.68
CA ILE A 26 -21.09 -10.48 20.77
C ILE A 26 -22.05 -10.64 21.97
N PRO A 27 -21.55 -10.69 23.21
CA PRO A 27 -22.39 -10.68 24.40
C PRO A 27 -23.42 -9.54 24.38
N LYS A 28 -24.70 -9.86 24.63
CA LYS A 28 -25.82 -8.90 24.59
C LYS A 28 -25.67 -7.75 25.58
N ASP A 29 -24.90 -7.94 26.64
CA ASP A 29 -24.63 -6.90 27.63
C ASP A 29 -23.75 -5.77 27.07
N ILE A 30 -22.94 -6.03 26.04
CA ILE A 30 -22.11 -5.01 25.37
C ILE A 30 -22.99 -4.19 24.44
N ASN A 31 -23.11 -2.89 24.73
CA ASN A 31 -24.00 -1.97 24.01
C ASN A 31 -23.31 -0.69 23.52
N HIS A 32 -21.98 -0.61 23.62
CA HIS A 32 -21.21 0.55 23.17
C HIS A 32 -19.87 0.15 22.52
N PHE A 33 -19.72 0.45 21.23
CA PHE A 33 -18.57 0.04 20.42
C PHE A 33 -17.73 1.24 19.99
N ARG A 34 -16.42 1.08 19.96
CA ARG A 34 -15.47 2.15 19.54
C ARG A 34 -14.85 1.77 18.21
N VAL A 35 -15.43 2.27 17.13
CA VAL A 35 -14.97 2.01 15.76
C VAL A 35 -13.99 3.11 15.34
N GLY A 36 -12.84 2.71 14.84
CA GLY A 36 -11.79 3.61 14.35
C GLY A 36 -11.40 3.23 12.93
N GLU A 37 -10.50 2.25 12.80
CA GLU A 37 -9.95 1.80 11.51
C GLU A 37 -11.01 1.56 10.42
N ALA A 38 -12.09 0.81 10.70
CA ALA A 38 -13.11 0.55 9.71
C ALA A 38 -13.85 1.82 9.23
N ALA A 39 -13.95 2.86 10.06
CA ALA A 39 -14.58 4.13 9.67
C ALA A 39 -13.72 4.92 8.65
N PHE A 40 -12.40 4.70 8.66
CA PHE A 40 -11.46 5.41 7.80
C PHE A 40 -11.03 4.59 6.58
N PHE A 41 -10.80 3.29 6.76
CA PHE A 41 -10.27 2.38 5.74
C PHE A 41 -11.33 1.48 5.13
N GLY A 42 -12.54 1.44 5.69
CA GLY A 42 -13.61 0.54 5.24
C GLY A 42 -13.30 -0.94 5.39
N VAL A 43 -12.24 -1.32 6.11
CA VAL A 43 -11.83 -2.70 6.32
C VAL A 43 -12.10 -3.17 7.75
N SER A 44 -12.40 -4.46 7.89
CA SER A 44 -12.40 -5.15 9.18
C SER A 44 -11.00 -5.70 9.47
N PRO A 45 -10.34 -5.29 10.57
CA PRO A 45 -9.02 -5.80 10.94
C PRO A 45 -9.00 -7.30 11.24
N LEU A 46 -10.16 -7.93 11.46
CA LEU A 46 -10.25 -9.35 11.77
C LEU A 46 -9.90 -10.23 10.57
N TYR A 47 -10.32 -9.81 9.37
CA TYR A 47 -10.10 -10.55 8.12
C TYR A 47 -9.22 -9.76 7.13
N ASN A 48 -8.94 -8.50 7.44
CA ASN A 48 -8.31 -7.54 6.53
C ASN A 48 -9.05 -7.40 5.20
N GLU A 49 -10.39 -7.46 5.26
CA GLU A 49 -11.29 -7.38 4.13
C GLU A 49 -12.23 -6.19 4.27
N GLN A 50 -12.75 -5.70 3.15
CA GLN A 50 -13.79 -4.68 3.13
C GLN A 50 -14.97 -5.12 4.01
N PHE A 51 -15.35 -4.26 4.96
CA PHE A 51 -16.49 -4.52 5.82
C PHE A 51 -17.76 -3.99 5.15
N LEU A 52 -18.66 -4.91 4.77
CA LEU A 52 -19.92 -4.60 4.07
C LEU A 52 -19.65 -3.74 2.81
N ASN A 53 -20.34 -2.62 2.67
CA ASN A 53 -20.24 -1.69 1.55
C ASN A 53 -19.44 -0.43 1.91
N LEU A 54 -18.57 -0.47 2.92
CA LEU A 54 -17.72 0.68 3.28
C LEU A 54 -16.65 0.94 2.21
N HIS A 55 -16.37 2.21 1.95
CA HIS A 55 -15.35 2.62 0.99
C HIS A 55 -13.93 2.31 1.47
N THR A 56 -13.07 1.80 0.58
CA THR A 56 -11.66 1.45 0.85
C THR A 56 -10.67 2.35 0.12
N ASP A 57 -11.15 3.43 -0.48
CA ASP A 57 -10.43 4.39 -1.30
C ASP A 57 -10.36 5.79 -0.67
N THR A 58 -10.60 5.90 0.64
CA THR A 58 -10.52 7.16 1.41
C THR A 58 -9.12 7.77 1.43
N PHE A 59 -8.07 6.94 1.34
CA PHE A 59 -6.68 7.38 1.29
C PHE A 59 -6.02 6.93 0.00
N ALA A 60 -5.29 7.85 -0.62
CA ALA A 60 -4.40 7.58 -1.73
C ALA A 60 -3.07 8.29 -1.47
N PHE A 61 -1.99 7.63 -1.83
CA PHE A 61 -0.64 8.20 -1.80
C PHE A 61 -0.14 8.37 -3.23
N GLU A 62 0.50 9.49 -3.52
CA GLU A 62 1.11 9.77 -4.81
C GLU A 62 2.59 10.12 -4.60
N ALA A 63 3.47 9.48 -5.36
CA ALA A 63 4.90 9.79 -5.38
C ALA A 63 5.31 10.28 -6.78
N ASN A 64 6.19 11.26 -6.85
CA ASN A 64 6.64 11.85 -8.11
C ASN A 64 7.76 11.00 -8.73
N ILE A 65 7.72 10.83 -10.04
CA ILE A 65 8.79 10.21 -10.81
C ILE A 65 9.88 11.25 -11.02
N ILE A 66 11.05 11.03 -10.44
CA ILE A 66 12.22 11.91 -10.59
C ILE A 66 13.19 11.44 -11.67
N GLU A 67 13.17 10.15 -12.01
CA GLU A 67 14.02 9.56 -13.05
C GLU A 67 13.32 8.38 -13.75
N LEU A 68 13.61 8.19 -15.04
CA LEU A 68 13.20 7.05 -15.85
C LEU A 68 14.39 6.50 -16.64
N GLU A 69 14.68 5.22 -16.51
CA GLU A 69 15.79 4.56 -17.20
C GLU A 69 15.34 3.24 -17.83
N GLU A 70 15.63 3.05 -19.11
CA GLU A 70 15.38 1.78 -19.81
C GLU A 70 16.56 0.81 -19.57
N LYS A 71 16.26 -0.38 -19.06
CA LYS A 71 17.24 -1.43 -18.76
C LYS A 71 16.85 -2.74 -19.41
N LYS A 72 17.84 -3.58 -19.71
CA LYS A 72 17.58 -4.98 -20.06
C LYS A 72 16.97 -5.70 -18.86
N ILE A 73 16.06 -6.63 -19.12
CA ILE A 73 15.45 -7.47 -18.08
C ILE A 73 16.52 -8.38 -17.47
N VAL A 74 17.40 -8.94 -18.31
CA VAL A 74 18.53 -9.76 -17.89
C VAL A 74 19.75 -8.86 -17.61
N PRO A 75 20.34 -8.90 -16.40
CA PRO A 75 21.53 -8.09 -16.07
C PRO A 75 22.76 -8.50 -16.89
N GLU A 76 23.52 -7.52 -17.39
CA GLU A 76 24.82 -7.76 -17.98
C GLU A 76 25.91 -7.71 -16.88
N GLY A 77 26.29 -8.88 -16.34
CA GLY A 77 27.36 -8.95 -15.34
C GLY A 77 27.42 -10.28 -14.59
N VAL A 78 28.56 -10.53 -13.92
CA VAL A 78 28.71 -11.68 -13.00
C VAL A 78 27.79 -11.46 -11.80
N LEU A 79 26.85 -12.39 -11.59
CA LEU A 79 26.05 -12.45 -10.36
C LEU A 79 27.02 -12.58 -9.17
N SER A 80 27.20 -11.50 -8.41
CA SER A 80 27.93 -11.56 -7.14
C SER A 80 26.94 -11.75 -5.99
N ASP A 81 27.38 -12.41 -4.91
CA ASP A 81 26.58 -12.79 -3.73
C ASP A 81 25.90 -11.60 -3.01
N ALA A 82 26.15 -10.36 -3.42
CA ALA A 82 25.52 -9.16 -2.91
C ALA A 82 24.19 -8.79 -3.59
N ASN A 83 23.80 -9.47 -4.67
CA ASN A 83 22.53 -9.23 -5.35
C ASN A 83 21.37 -9.91 -4.60
N ILE A 84 20.91 -9.29 -3.51
CA ILE A 84 19.67 -9.68 -2.84
C ILE A 84 18.50 -9.28 -3.74
N GLY A 85 17.96 -10.25 -4.48
CA GLY A 85 16.74 -10.06 -5.27
C GLY A 85 16.57 -11.17 -6.29
N HIS A 86 15.82 -12.20 -5.91
CA HIS A 86 15.23 -13.25 -6.75
C HIS A 86 16.00 -13.61 -8.04
N THR A 87 16.73 -14.72 -8.00
CA THR A 87 17.00 -15.53 -9.19
C THR A 87 15.65 -15.96 -9.79
N ALA A 88 15.05 -15.09 -10.60
CA ALA A 88 14.05 -15.50 -11.55
C ALA A 88 14.77 -16.38 -12.57
N ASP A 89 14.27 -17.58 -12.82
CA ASP A 89 14.67 -18.38 -13.96
C ASP A 89 14.35 -17.55 -15.22
N PHE A 90 15.34 -16.82 -15.72
CA PHE A 90 15.22 -16.09 -16.97
C PHE A 90 15.32 -17.11 -18.11
N ASP A 91 14.28 -17.20 -18.92
CA ASP A 91 14.29 -18.01 -20.14
C ASP A 91 15.22 -17.31 -21.16
N ASP A 92 16.04 -18.05 -21.90
CA ASP A 92 17.01 -17.50 -22.88
C ASP A 92 16.35 -16.62 -23.96
N HIS A 93 15.02 -16.71 -24.11
CA HIS A 93 14.20 -15.89 -24.99
C HIS A 93 14.07 -14.42 -24.53
N ASP A 94 14.24 -14.12 -23.24
CA ASP A 94 14.01 -12.79 -22.66
C ASP A 94 15.26 -11.89 -22.64
N ALA A 95 16.41 -12.40 -23.10
CA ALA A 95 17.70 -11.67 -23.07
C ALA A 95 17.70 -10.36 -23.88
N SER A 96 16.77 -10.19 -24.82
CA SER A 96 16.62 -8.97 -25.62
C SER A 96 15.51 -8.03 -25.13
N GLU A 97 14.72 -8.44 -24.15
CA GLU A 97 13.62 -7.62 -23.65
C GLU A 97 14.14 -6.52 -22.71
N THR A 98 13.56 -5.32 -22.87
CA THR A 98 13.82 -4.17 -22.01
C THR A 98 12.61 -3.83 -21.14
N THR A 99 12.89 -3.24 -20.00
CA THR A 99 11.92 -2.68 -19.07
C THR A 99 12.37 -1.30 -18.61
N VAL A 100 11.42 -0.45 -18.21
CA VAL A 100 11.71 0.88 -17.70
C VAL A 100 11.65 0.86 -16.19
N LYS A 101 12.73 1.31 -15.54
CA LYS A 101 12.78 1.58 -14.10
C LYS A 101 12.45 3.06 -13.86
N ALA A 102 11.64 3.32 -12.85
CA ALA A 102 11.35 4.66 -12.36
C ALA A 102 11.90 4.81 -10.93
N ILE A 103 12.50 5.97 -10.66
CA ILE A 103 12.86 6.38 -9.30
C ILE A 103 11.80 7.36 -8.82
N LEU A 104 11.27 7.09 -7.62
CA LEU A 104 10.27 7.89 -6.94
C LEU A 104 10.91 8.66 -5.77
N ASP A 105 10.42 9.86 -5.52
CA ASP A 105 10.88 10.77 -4.46
C ASP A 105 10.38 10.42 -3.05
N VAL A 106 10.32 9.12 -2.75
CA VAL A 106 9.86 8.59 -1.46
C VAL A 106 10.73 7.43 -1.04
N GLY A 107 11.13 7.37 0.23
CA GLY A 107 11.96 6.27 0.76
C GLY A 107 11.36 5.58 1.98
N ILE A 108 12.12 4.64 2.54
CA ILE A 108 11.70 3.83 3.70
C ILE A 108 11.45 4.68 4.96
N LEU A 109 12.06 5.87 5.04
CA LEU A 109 11.83 6.82 6.13
C LEU A 109 10.44 7.46 6.05
N ASP A 110 9.83 7.54 4.86
CA ASP A 110 8.49 8.07 4.66
C ASP A 110 7.43 6.98 4.75
N VAL A 111 7.62 5.87 4.03
CA VAL A 111 6.67 4.75 3.97
C VAL A 111 7.35 3.46 3.50
N ASP A 112 6.88 2.32 4.00
CA ASP A 112 7.36 1.02 3.54
C ASP A 112 6.69 0.62 2.23
N LYS A 113 7.43 0.01 1.31
CA LYS A 113 6.86 -0.54 0.07
C LYS A 113 5.81 -1.62 0.36
N ASP A 114 5.96 -2.37 1.46
CA ASP A 114 5.05 -3.46 1.81
C ASP A 114 3.70 -2.95 2.35
N ASP A 115 3.64 -1.66 2.70
CA ASP A 115 2.43 -0.97 3.12
C ASP A 115 1.68 -0.29 1.95
N LEU A 116 2.22 -0.39 0.74
CA LEU A 116 1.71 0.22 -0.49
C LEU A 116 1.28 -0.82 -1.52
N VAL A 117 0.20 -0.50 -2.24
CA VAL A 117 -0.23 -1.26 -3.41
C VAL A 117 -0.38 -0.30 -4.58
N ALA A 118 0.44 -0.47 -5.62
CA ALA A 118 0.32 0.35 -6.83
C ALA A 118 -1.06 0.13 -7.46
N LEU A 119 -1.74 1.23 -7.83
CA LEU A 119 -3.03 1.13 -8.53
C LEU A 119 -2.85 0.69 -9.98
N ASP A 120 -1.69 0.97 -10.54
CA ASP A 120 -1.26 0.50 -11.85
C ASP A 120 -0.63 -0.89 -11.73
N LYS A 121 -1.25 -1.88 -12.38
CA LYS A 121 -0.86 -3.29 -12.30
C LYS A 121 0.47 -3.62 -12.98
N GLU A 122 0.97 -2.73 -13.84
CA GLU A 122 2.30 -2.90 -14.45
C GLU A 122 3.43 -2.46 -13.53
N VAL A 123 3.13 -1.69 -12.48
CA VAL A 123 4.12 -1.19 -11.54
C VAL A 123 4.49 -2.29 -10.55
N ARG A 124 5.79 -2.62 -10.48
CA ARG A 124 6.35 -3.61 -9.55
C ARG A 124 7.46 -2.98 -8.73
N PHE A 125 7.47 -3.20 -7.41
CA PHE A 125 8.55 -2.71 -6.56
C PHE A 125 9.86 -3.46 -6.84
N VAL A 126 10.97 -2.73 -6.95
CA VAL A 126 12.31 -3.29 -7.19
C VAL A 126 13.19 -3.12 -5.97
N GLY A 127 13.21 -1.93 -5.38
CA GLY A 127 14.06 -1.63 -4.23
C GLY A 127 13.69 -0.31 -3.57
N ILE A 128 14.22 -0.06 -2.37
CA ILE A 128 13.97 1.15 -1.60
C ILE A 128 15.21 1.52 -0.78
N THR A 129 15.52 2.81 -0.73
CA THR A 129 16.57 3.42 0.12
C THR A 129 15.92 4.29 1.20
N SER A 130 16.72 5.03 1.97
CA SER A 130 16.23 6.03 2.94
C SER A 130 15.25 7.04 2.35
N ASP A 131 15.46 7.44 1.10
CA ASP A 131 14.90 8.63 0.47
C ASP A 131 14.33 8.39 -0.94
N MET A 132 14.53 7.21 -1.51
CA MET A 132 14.08 6.88 -2.86
C MET A 132 13.51 5.47 -2.95
N MET A 133 12.60 5.28 -3.90
CA MET A 133 11.98 3.99 -4.19
C MET A 133 12.11 3.72 -5.68
N VAL A 134 12.58 2.52 -6.02
CA VAL A 134 12.71 2.08 -7.40
C VAL A 134 11.56 1.14 -7.72
N VAL A 135 10.85 1.45 -8.79
CA VAL A 135 9.80 0.59 -9.36
C VAL A 135 10.10 0.27 -10.82
N ASP A 136 9.69 -0.92 -11.24
CA ASP A 136 9.63 -1.32 -12.63
C ASP A 136 8.24 -0.96 -13.17
N ILE A 137 8.16 -0.28 -14.30
CA ILE A 137 6.91 0.16 -14.93
C ILE A 137 6.68 -0.53 -16.30
N GLY A 138 7.35 -1.67 -16.53
CA GLY A 138 7.30 -2.45 -17.76
C GLY A 138 7.78 -1.66 -18.98
N LYS A 139 7.12 -1.85 -20.12
CA LYS A 139 7.45 -1.16 -21.38
C LYS A 139 7.07 0.33 -21.37
N ASN A 140 6.45 0.83 -20.28
CA ASN A 140 5.97 2.20 -20.14
C ASN A 140 5.06 2.65 -21.30
N ARG A 141 4.13 1.77 -21.71
CA ARG A 141 3.17 2.02 -22.79
C ARG A 141 1.74 1.90 -22.28
N ASN A 142 0.85 2.77 -22.75
CA ASN A 142 -0.58 2.64 -22.51
C ASN A 142 -1.23 1.71 -23.55
N VAL A 143 -2.55 1.51 -23.46
CA VAL A 143 -3.33 0.66 -24.38
C VAL A 143 -3.26 1.10 -25.85
N GLU A 144 -2.89 2.36 -26.12
CA GLU A 144 -2.72 2.91 -27.46
C GLU A 144 -1.24 2.86 -27.94
N GLY A 145 -0.34 2.27 -27.16
CA GLY A 145 1.10 2.23 -27.46
C GLY A 145 1.84 3.55 -27.24
N LYS A 146 1.21 4.56 -26.64
CA LYS A 146 1.86 5.83 -26.28
C LYS A 146 2.60 5.70 -24.96
N LYS A 147 3.62 6.54 -24.75
CA LYS A 147 4.38 6.58 -23.50
C LYS A 147 3.44 6.92 -22.35
N LYS A 148 3.44 6.12 -21.30
CA LYS A 148 2.48 6.18 -20.19
C LYS A 148 2.91 7.15 -19.09
N TYR A 149 4.18 7.12 -18.72
CA TYR A 149 4.79 7.96 -17.68
C TYR A 149 5.99 8.74 -18.19
N HIS A 150 6.14 9.96 -17.70
CA HIS A 150 7.25 10.89 -17.90
C HIS A 150 7.84 11.29 -16.55
N VAL A 151 9.06 11.83 -16.56
CA VAL A 151 9.63 12.48 -15.37
C VAL A 151 8.74 13.68 -15.01
N GLY A 152 8.41 13.80 -13.73
CA GLY A 152 7.44 14.78 -13.19
C GLY A 152 6.01 14.25 -13.08
N ASP A 153 5.68 13.11 -13.70
CA ASP A 153 4.40 12.44 -13.46
C ASP A 153 4.39 11.79 -12.07
N ARG A 154 3.20 11.35 -11.62
CA ARG A 154 3.01 10.69 -10.33
C ARG A 154 2.51 9.27 -10.49
N ILE A 155 3.01 8.37 -9.65
CA ILE A 155 2.44 7.04 -9.48
C ILE A 155 1.56 7.04 -8.23
N ARG A 156 0.34 6.50 -8.38
CA ARG A 156 -0.65 6.44 -7.30
C ARG A 156 -0.68 5.06 -6.66
N PHE A 157 -0.72 5.04 -5.34
CA PHE A 157 -0.74 3.87 -4.49
C PHE A 157 -1.96 3.89 -3.56
N ARG A 158 -2.56 2.71 -3.34
CA ARG A 158 -3.41 2.46 -2.18
C ARG A 158 -2.51 2.23 -0.97
N THR A 159 -2.94 2.72 0.18
CA THR A 159 -2.23 2.65 1.45
C THR A 159 -2.98 1.81 2.47
N ASN A 160 -2.27 0.98 3.22
CA ASN A 160 -2.84 0.36 4.42
C ASN A 160 -2.80 1.32 5.63
N TYR A 161 -3.22 0.84 6.81
CA TYR A 161 -3.19 1.61 8.05
C TYR A 161 -1.79 2.15 8.40
N MET A 162 -0.76 1.30 8.29
CA MET A 162 0.61 1.65 8.64
C MET A 162 1.18 2.71 7.70
N ALA A 163 0.93 2.60 6.38
CA ALA A 163 1.32 3.63 5.42
C ALA A 163 0.69 4.98 5.78
N VAL A 164 -0.62 5.04 5.99
CA VAL A 164 -1.30 6.30 6.35
C VAL A 164 -0.77 6.86 7.66
N ALA A 165 -0.56 6.03 8.68
CA ALA A 165 -0.01 6.47 9.95
C ALA A 165 1.38 7.10 9.79
N ARG A 166 2.27 6.50 8.99
CA ARG A 166 3.60 7.05 8.70
C ARG A 166 3.52 8.34 7.89
N LEU A 167 2.79 8.33 6.77
CA LEU A 167 2.65 9.46 5.86
C LEU A 167 2.02 10.69 6.53
N LEU A 168 1.00 10.50 7.38
CA LEU A 168 0.38 11.59 8.13
C LEU A 168 1.31 12.17 9.22
N ASN A 169 2.26 11.38 9.73
CA ASN A 169 3.27 11.86 10.68
C ASN A 169 4.50 12.49 9.99
N SER A 170 4.73 12.21 8.71
CA SER A 170 5.82 12.86 7.98
C SER A 170 5.56 14.36 7.82
N LYS A 171 6.64 15.14 7.98
CA LYS A 171 6.67 16.59 7.74
C LYS A 171 6.98 16.92 6.27
N PHE A 172 7.45 15.93 5.51
CA PHE A 172 7.92 16.09 4.14
C PHE A 172 6.87 15.64 3.11
N ILE A 173 5.76 15.07 3.57
CA ILE A 173 4.62 14.66 2.74
C ILE A 173 3.53 15.73 2.80
N ASP A 174 3.16 16.23 1.61
CA ASP A 174 2.03 17.14 1.44
C ASP A 174 0.70 16.44 1.74
N LYS A 175 -0.24 17.16 2.37
CA LYS A 175 -1.52 16.61 2.84
C LYS A 175 -2.65 17.39 2.23
N ARG A 176 -3.39 16.73 1.34
CA ARG A 176 -4.57 17.29 0.68
C ARG A 176 -5.84 16.64 1.21
N PHE A 177 -6.72 17.46 1.76
CA PHE A 177 -8.08 17.06 2.17
C PHE A 177 -9.05 17.48 1.06
N ILE A 178 -9.89 16.55 0.59
CA ILE A 178 -10.86 16.74 -0.49
C ILE A 178 -12.26 16.80 0.10
#